data_AF-A0A1M4TQY6-F1
#
_entry.id   AF-A0A1M4TQY6-F1
#
_cell.length_a   1.000
_cell.length_b   1.000
_cell.length_c   1.000
_cell.angle_alpha   90.00
_cell.angle_beta   90.00
_cell.angle_gamma   90.00
#
_symmetry.space_group_name_H-M   'P 1'
#
loop_
_entity.id
_entity.type
_entity.pdbx_description
1 polymer ?
#
loop_
_entity_poly.entity_id
_entity_poly.type
_entity_poly.pdbx_seq_one_letter_code
_entity_poly.pdbx_strand_id
1 'polypeptide(L)'
;MRRKMTCILCPNGCRLRVELADKSIALLEGAKCSKGEKFVNQEINDPHRNIASSILVKGGELKLASVRLTAPIPRDKIFDVMATIKEVRCDAPVISGQVILTDVLGLGVDLICTKSVEKA
;
A
#
# COMPACT_ATOMS: atom_id res chain seq x y z
N MET A 1 -17.80 18.41 11.55
CA MET A 1 -18.42 17.35 10.72
C MET A 1 -18.31 16.00 11.42
N ARG A 2 -19.37 15.18 11.47
CA ARG A 2 -19.34 13.86 12.13
C ARG A 2 -19.26 12.72 11.10
N ARG A 3 -18.32 11.79 11.28
CA ARG A 3 -18.11 10.60 10.43
C ARG A 3 -18.18 9.32 11.25
N LYS A 4 -18.63 8.25 10.60
CA LYS A 4 -18.61 6.89 11.15
C LYS A 4 -17.64 6.06 10.31
N MET A 5 -16.80 5.26 10.95
CA MET A 5 -15.90 4.32 10.26
C MET A 5 -15.66 3.08 11.10
N THR A 6 -15.15 2.03 10.47
CA THR A 6 -14.80 0.77 11.16
C THR A 6 -13.29 0.63 11.17
N CYS A 7 -12.71 0.34 12.34
CA CYS A 7 -11.31 -0.05 12.43
C CYS A 7 -11.12 -1.40 11.74
N ILE A 8 -10.30 -1.44 10.69
CA ILE A 8 -10.02 -2.65 9.90
C ILE A 8 -8.71 -3.36 10.30
N LEU A 9 -8.01 -2.86 11.31
CA LEU A 9 -6.70 -3.41 11.72
C LEU A 9 -6.79 -4.79 12.38
N CYS A 10 -7.93 -5.18 12.93
CA CYS A 10 -8.08 -6.43 13.66
C CYS A 10 -9.50 -6.99 13.50
N PRO A 11 -9.71 -8.30 13.75
CA PRO A 11 -11.01 -8.95 13.54
C PRO A 11 -12.14 -8.40 14.42
N ASN A 12 -11.83 -7.64 15.48
CA ASN A 12 -12.84 -7.02 16.34
C ASN A 12 -13.68 -5.95 15.62
N GLY A 13 -13.18 -5.34 14.55
CA GLY A 13 -13.98 -4.43 13.71
C GLY A 13 -14.65 -3.30 14.50
N CYS A 14 -13.92 -2.58 15.35
CA CYS A 14 -14.50 -1.58 16.24
C CYS A 14 -15.22 -0.48 15.41
N ARG A 15 -16.47 -0.18 15.77
CA ARG A 15 -17.24 0.91 15.15
C ARG A 15 -16.86 2.23 15.80
N LEU A 16 -16.25 3.13 15.03
CA LEU A 16 -15.70 4.38 15.49
C LEU A 16 -16.57 5.55 15.04
N ARG A 17 -16.74 6.53 15.93
CA ARG A 17 -17.37 7.82 15.63
C ARG A 17 -16.31 8.89 15.77
N VAL A 18 -16.18 9.72 14.74
CA VAL A 18 -15.17 10.77 14.69
C VAL A 18 -15.86 12.09 14.44
N GLU A 19 -15.59 13.07 15.28
CA GLU A 19 -15.99 14.46 15.05
C GLU A 19 -14.78 15.27 14.65
N LEU A 20 -14.91 15.94 13.51
CA LEU A 20 -13.88 16.80 12.93
C LEU A 20 -14.25 18.26 13.20
N ALA A 21 -13.31 19.00 13.80
CA ALA A 21 -13.28 20.45 13.81
C ALA A 21 -12.21 20.90 12.80
N ASP A 22 -12.68 21.52 11.72
CA ASP A 22 -11.87 21.89 10.54
C ASP A 22 -11.09 20.71 9.95
N LYS A 23 -9.80 20.60 10.27
CA LYS A 23 -8.87 19.54 9.83
C LYS A 23 -8.35 18.66 10.96
N SER A 24 -8.88 18.83 12.18
CA SER A 24 -8.42 18.12 13.36
C SER A 24 -9.52 17.24 13.95
N ILE A 25 -9.12 16.15 14.59
CA ILE A 25 -10.05 15.27 15.31
C ILE A 25 -10.39 15.95 16.65
N ALA A 26 -11.62 16.42 16.78
CA ALA A 26 -12.13 17.01 18.00
C ALA A 26 -12.58 15.94 19.00
N LEU A 27 -13.16 14.84 18.50
CA LEU A 27 -13.62 13.73 19.32
C LEU A 27 -13.47 12.40 18.57
N LEU A 28 -13.00 11.38 19.27
CA LEU A 28 -12.94 10.00 18.79
C LEU A 28 -13.58 9.08 19.83
N GLU A 29 -14.65 8.38 19.44
CA GLU A 29 -15.37 7.43 20.29
C GLU A 29 -15.39 6.02 19.69
N GLY A 30 -15.45 5.01 20.56
CA GLY A 30 -15.60 3.61 20.17
C GLY A 30 -14.29 2.86 19.90
N ALA A 31 -13.13 3.53 20.03
CA ALA A 31 -11.83 2.87 19.94
C ALA A 31 -11.60 2.01 21.18
N LYS A 32 -11.40 0.71 20.99
CA LYS A 32 -11.10 -0.23 22.08
C LYS A 32 -9.59 -0.40 22.32
N CYS A 33 -8.75 0.24 21.50
CA CYS A 33 -7.29 0.17 21.62
C CYS A 33 -6.62 1.37 20.95
N SER A 34 -5.40 1.68 21.41
CA SER A 34 -4.57 2.77 20.88
C SER A 34 -4.20 2.59 19.39
N LYS A 35 -4.12 1.34 18.90
CA LYS A 35 -3.89 1.06 17.48
C LYS A 35 -5.04 1.58 16.61
N GLY A 36 -6.28 1.43 17.09
CA GLY A 36 -7.47 1.93 16.38
C GLY A 36 -7.47 3.46 16.29
N GLU A 37 -7.06 4.15 17.36
CA GLU A 37 -6.96 5.61 17.37
C GLU A 37 -5.91 6.12 16.37
N LYS A 38 -4.73 5.51 16.38
CA LYS A 38 -3.67 5.83 15.42
C LYS A 38 -4.11 5.60 13.98
N PHE A 39 -4.80 4.49 13.72
CA PHE A 39 -5.35 4.18 12.39
C PHE A 39 -6.33 5.25 11.92
N VAL A 40 -7.30 5.66 12.75
CA VAL A 40 -8.25 6.71 12.36
C VAL A 40 -7.55 8.02 12.08
N ASN A 41 -6.60 8.39 12.94
CA ASN A 41 -5.88 9.64 12.78
C ASN A 41 -5.09 9.66 11.47
N GLN A 42 -4.42 8.55 11.13
CA GLN A 42 -3.74 8.41 9.85
C GLN A 42 -4.75 8.42 8.69
N GLU A 43 -5.80 7.60 8.76
CA GLU A 43 -6.79 7.45 7.67
C GLU A 43 -7.52 8.76 7.33
N ILE A 44 -7.67 9.68 8.29
CA ILE A 44 -8.31 10.98 8.08
C ILE A 44 -7.35 12.01 7.50
N ASN A 45 -6.12 12.06 8.00
CA ASN A 45 -5.18 13.13 7.66
C ASN A 45 -4.28 12.76 6.48
N ASP A 46 -3.83 11.51 6.43
CA ASP A 46 -2.88 10.98 5.44
C ASP A 46 -3.14 9.47 5.23
N PRO A 47 -4.17 9.10 4.45
CA PRO A 47 -4.52 7.71 4.23
C PRO A 47 -3.45 7.02 3.38
N HIS A 48 -2.89 5.93 3.88
CA HIS A 48 -1.87 5.15 3.17
C HIS A 48 -2.42 3.82 2.66
N ARG A 49 -1.89 3.33 1.55
CA ARG A 49 -2.23 2.01 0.98
C ARG A 49 -0.97 1.29 0.52
N ASN A 50 -0.95 -0.02 0.71
CA ASN A 50 0.07 -0.87 0.09
C ASN A 50 -0.42 -1.31 -1.30
N ILE A 51 0.48 -1.29 -2.28
CA ILE A 51 0.17 -1.59 -3.67
C ILE A 51 0.81 -2.91 -4.06
N ALA A 52 0.00 -3.78 -4.66
CA ALA A 52 0.43 -4.99 -5.36
C ALA A 52 0.00 -4.89 -6.83
N SER A 53 0.87 -5.29 -7.75
CA SER A 53 0.67 -5.20 -9.19
C SER A 53 1.50 -6.30 -9.89
N SER A 54 1.72 -6.14 -11.20
CA SER A 54 2.55 -7.04 -12.00
C SER A 54 3.44 -6.25 -12.96
N ILE A 55 4.61 -6.78 -13.26
CA ILE A 55 5.55 -6.27 -14.27
C ILE A 55 5.75 -7.31 -15.37
N LEU A 56 6.11 -6.85 -16.57
CA LEU A 56 6.42 -7.74 -17.69
C LEU A 56 7.81 -8.36 -17.53
N VAL A 57 7.88 -9.67 -17.75
CA VAL A 57 9.11 -10.46 -17.75
C VAL A 57 9.41 -10.92 -19.17
N LYS A 58 10.59 -10.59 -19.68
CA LYS A 58 11.09 -11.02 -20.99
C LYS A 58 11.82 -12.35 -20.86
N GLY A 59 11.57 -13.26 -21.81
CA GLY A 59 12.22 -14.57 -21.84
C GLY A 59 11.85 -15.50 -20.69
N GLY A 60 10.79 -15.17 -19.94
CA GLY A 60 10.30 -15.99 -18.83
C GLY A 60 9.26 -17.02 -19.26
N GLU A 61 9.16 -18.12 -18.51
CA GLU A 61 8.10 -19.12 -18.63
C GLU A 61 6.69 -18.48 -18.46
N LEU A 62 6.63 -17.36 -17.73
CA LEU A 62 5.48 -16.49 -17.60
C LEU A 62 5.82 -15.08 -18.12
N LYS A 63 4.86 -14.45 -18.80
CA LYS A 63 5.02 -13.08 -19.31
C LYS A 63 4.98 -12.01 -18.22
N LEU A 64 4.50 -12.34 -17.02
CA LEU A 64 4.28 -11.41 -15.92
C LEU A 64 4.80 -11.99 -14.61
N ALA A 65 5.44 -11.15 -13.80
CA ALA A 65 5.78 -11.43 -12.40
C ALA A 65 4.96 -10.52 -11.48
N SER A 66 4.45 -11.09 -10.39
CA SER A 66 3.75 -10.31 -9.36
C SER A 66 4.76 -9.51 -8.54
N VAL A 67 4.41 -8.26 -8.25
CA VAL A 67 5.21 -7.33 -7.46
C VAL A 67 4.36 -6.66 -6.39
N ARG A 68 5.00 -6.19 -5.33
CA ARG A 68 4.39 -5.33 -4.32
C ARG A 68 5.37 -4.29 -3.81
N LEU A 69 4.86 -3.23 -3.20
CA LEU A 69 5.70 -2.31 -2.43
C LEU A 69 6.11 -2.93 -1.08
N THR A 70 7.26 -2.52 -0.58
CA THR A 70 7.75 -2.93 0.75
C THR A 70 6.95 -2.31 1.88
N ALA A 71 6.43 -1.10 1.69
CA ALA A 71 5.61 -0.38 2.67
C ALA A 71 4.43 0.38 2.01
N PRO A 72 3.40 0.77 2.79
CA PRO A 72 2.32 1.63 2.32
C PRO A 72 2.80 3.00 1.86
N ILE A 73 2.10 3.59 0.89
CA ILE A 73 2.33 4.95 0.37
C ILE A 73 1.08 5.82 0.55
N PRO A 74 1.21 7.15 0.56
CA PRO A 74 0.08 8.07 0.54
C PRO A 74 -0.88 7.78 -0.63
N ARG A 75 -2.19 7.90 -0.36
CA ARG A 75 -3.24 7.54 -1.33
C ARG A 75 -3.18 8.35 -2.62
N ASP A 76 -2.80 9.61 -2.52
CA ASP A 76 -2.65 10.51 -3.67
C ASP A 76 -1.51 10.11 -4.61
N LYS A 77 -0.50 9.37 -4.12
CA LYS A 77 0.64 8.85 -4.90
C LYS A 77 0.38 7.53 -5.61
N ILE A 78 -0.76 6.89 -5.38
CA ILE A 78 -1.06 5.56 -5.92
C ILE A 78 -0.97 5.54 -7.45
N PHE A 79 -1.56 6.52 -8.12
CA PHE A 79 -1.59 6.55 -9.59
C PHE A 79 -0.22 6.82 -10.20
N ASP A 80 0.58 7.70 -9.59
CA ASP A 80 1.95 7.98 -10.03
C ASP A 80 2.84 6.74 -9.91
N VAL A 81 2.72 6.02 -8.79
CA VAL A 81 3.45 4.77 -8.56
C VAL A 81 3.01 3.68 -9.53
N MET A 82 1.70 3.53 -9.77
CA MET A 82 1.17 2.57 -10.74
C MET A 82 1.65 2.86 -12.18
N ALA A 83 1.73 4.13 -12.57
CA ALA A 83 2.29 4.52 -13.87
C ALA A 83 3.76 4.14 -13.96
N THR A 84 4.53 4.36 -12.89
CA THR A 84 5.95 3.96 -12.82
C THR A 84 6.11 2.45 -12.95
N ILE A 85 5.35 1.66 -12.19
CA ILE A 85 5.37 0.19 -12.25
C ILE A 85 5.03 -0.32 -13.65
N LYS A 86 4.07 0.33 -14.34
CA LYS A 86 3.63 -0.05 -15.69
C LYS A 86 4.76 -0.01 -16.71
N GLU A 87 5.77 0.84 -16.54
CA GLU A 87 6.90 0.96 -17.47
C GLU A 87 8.03 -0.03 -17.17
N VAL A 88 8.05 -0.62 -15.96
CA VAL A 88 9.11 -1.54 -15.54
C VAL A 88 9.06 -2.86 -16.31
N ARG A 89 10.22 -3.27 -16.83
CA ARG A 89 10.45 -4.57 -17.50
C ARG A 89 11.65 -5.24 -16.85
N CYS A 90 11.61 -6.56 -16.72
CA CYS A 90 12.74 -7.38 -16.28
C CYS A 90 12.96 -8.56 -17.21
N ASP A 91 14.16 -9.10 -17.24
CA ASP A 91 14.50 -10.33 -17.95
C ASP A 91 14.47 -11.51 -16.97
N ALA A 92 14.03 -12.68 -17.42
CA ALA A 92 14.06 -13.90 -16.61
C ALA A 92 15.50 -14.42 -16.41
N PRO A 93 15.82 -15.05 -15.26
CA PRO A 93 14.91 -15.35 -14.17
C PRO A 93 14.71 -14.14 -13.24
N VAL A 94 13.53 -14.10 -12.63
CA VAL A 94 13.20 -13.17 -11.55
C VAL A 94 12.85 -13.99 -10.33
N ILE A 95 13.37 -13.63 -9.15
CA ILE A 95 13.21 -14.43 -7.93
C ILE A 95 12.28 -13.70 -6.96
N SER A 96 11.44 -14.44 -6.24
CA SER A 96 10.65 -13.88 -5.14
C SER A 96 11.57 -13.23 -4.08
N GLY A 97 11.19 -12.03 -3.65
CA GLY A 97 12.00 -11.18 -2.77
C GLY A 97 13.01 -10.29 -3.49
N GLN A 98 13.23 -10.47 -4.79
CA GLN A 98 14.12 -9.61 -5.57
C GLN A 98 13.56 -8.18 -5.64
N VAL A 99 14.41 -7.21 -5.33
CA VAL A 99 14.10 -5.79 -5.53
C VAL A 99 14.22 -5.47 -7.01
N ILE A 100 13.14 -4.96 -7.59
CA ILE A 100 13.06 -4.58 -9.01
C ILE A 100 13.34 -3.10 -9.20
N LEU A 101 12.83 -2.27 -8.29
CA LEU A 101 13.02 -0.83 -8.29
C LEU A 101 13.16 -0.36 -6.85
N THR A 102 14.27 0.30 -6.53
CA THR A 102 14.51 0.91 -5.22
C THR A 102 13.94 2.32 -5.17
N ASP A 103 13.46 2.73 -4.00
CA ASP A 103 13.02 4.10 -3.72
C ASP A 103 12.08 4.69 -4.79
N VAL A 104 10.94 4.03 -4.99
CA VAL A 104 9.95 4.39 -6.00
C VAL A 104 9.46 5.83 -5.78
N LEU A 105 9.81 6.71 -6.72
CA LEU A 105 9.48 8.14 -6.70
C LEU A 105 9.99 8.91 -5.46
N GLY A 106 11.08 8.44 -4.82
CA GLY A 106 11.63 9.10 -3.63
C GLY A 106 10.78 8.92 -2.36
N LEU A 107 9.89 7.92 -2.34
CA LEU A 107 8.96 7.65 -1.24
C LEU A 107 9.58 6.79 -0.13
N GLY A 108 10.82 6.35 -0.26
CA GLY A 108 11.49 5.45 0.67
C GLY A 108 10.92 4.02 0.66
N VAL A 109 10.27 3.62 -0.43
CA VAL A 109 9.67 2.28 -0.61
C VAL A 109 10.23 1.61 -1.85
N ASP A 110 10.39 0.31 -1.79
CA ASP A 110 10.92 -0.49 -2.91
C ASP A 110 9.81 -1.30 -3.55
N LEU A 111 9.94 -1.57 -4.85
CA LEU A 111 9.13 -2.53 -5.59
C LEU A 111 9.85 -3.88 -5.59
N ILE A 112 9.23 -4.88 -4.96
CA ILE A 112 9.79 -6.23 -4.87
C ILE A 112 8.93 -7.25 -5.62
N CYS A 113 9.57 -8.26 -6.19
CA CYS A 113 8.89 -9.40 -6.77
C CYS A 113 8.38 -10.35 -5.68
N THR A 114 7.19 -10.90 -5.86
CA THR A 114 6.57 -11.85 -4.91
C THR A 114 6.45 -13.26 -5.48
N LYS A 115 6.59 -13.42 -6.80
CA LYS A 115 6.50 -14.71 -7.50
C LYS A 115 7.68 -14.88 -8.44
N SER A 116 8.47 -15.92 -8.24
CA SER A 116 9.56 -16.25 -9.14
C SER A 116 9.04 -16.60 -10.54
N VAL A 117 9.79 -16.22 -11.56
CA VAL A 117 9.55 -16.57 -12.97
C VAL A 117 10.86 -17.05 -13.54
N GLU A 118 10.93 -18.34 -13.89
CA GLU A 118 12.10 -18.95 -14.51
C GLU A 118 12.21 -18.60 -16.00
N LYS A 119 13.35 -18.90 -16.63
CA LYS A 119 13.50 -18.78 -18.08
C LYS A 119 12.61 -19.79 -18.81
N ALA A 120 12.08 -19.40 -19.97
CA ALA A 120 11.35 -20.29 -20.87
C ALA A 120 12.26 -21.31 -21.57
#